data_AF-A0A6L5FK31-F1
#
_entry.id   AF-A0A6L5FK31-F1
#
_cell.length_a   1.000
_cell.length_b   1.000
_cell.length_c   1.000
_cell.angle_alpha   90.00
_cell.angle_beta   90.00
_cell.angle_gamma   90.00
#
_symmetry.space_group_name_H-M   'P 1'
#
loop_
_entity.id
_entity.type
_entity.pdbx_description
1 polymer ?
#
loop_
_entity_poly.entity_id
_entity_poly.type
_entity_poly.pdbx_seq_one_letter_code
_entity_poly.pdbx_strand_id
1 'polypeptide(L)'
;MSARPFIVAALILGGLPLGCGGRVEMALVDPAKYDFHTCPQLERAMKTLAERARELTALQRKAAGAVIATIAYKPDYLATIGDMRVVETAARDKQCDPPIAIPADTLER
;
A
#
# COMPACT_ATOMS: atom_id res chain seq x y z
N MET A 1 -58.04 -30.80 -2.10
CA MET A 1 -57.39 -30.16 -0.94
C MET A 1 -56.40 -29.12 -1.44
N SER A 2 -56.68 -27.84 -1.15
CA SER A 2 -55.76 -26.73 -1.38
C SER A 2 -54.73 -26.63 -0.25
N ALA A 3 -53.48 -26.28 -0.56
CA ALA A 3 -52.70 -25.32 0.23
C ALA A 3 -51.45 -24.92 -0.57
N ARG A 4 -51.42 -23.67 -1.03
CA ARG A 4 -50.20 -22.96 -1.46
C ARG A 4 -49.69 -22.20 -0.23
N PRO A 5 -48.38 -22.17 0.02
CA PRO A 5 -47.80 -20.98 0.64
C PRO A 5 -46.91 -20.28 -0.38
N PHE A 6 -47.45 -19.19 -0.94
CA PHE A 6 -46.67 -18.06 -1.41
C PHE A 6 -46.05 -17.38 -0.17
N ILE A 7 -44.74 -17.46 -0.01
CA ILE A 7 -43.94 -16.53 0.81
C ILE A 7 -42.80 -16.11 -0.12
N VAL A 8 -43.01 -15.10 -0.97
CA VAL A 8 -42.73 -13.68 -0.71
C VAL A 8 -41.34 -13.46 -0.12
N ALA A 9 -40.42 -13.15 -1.03
CA ALA A 9 -39.46 -12.05 -0.97
C ALA A 9 -38.70 -11.79 0.34
N ALA A 10 -37.40 -12.09 0.31
CA ALA A 10 -36.37 -11.16 0.78
C ALA A 10 -35.01 -11.56 0.19
N LEU A 11 -34.87 -11.43 -1.14
CA LEU A 11 -33.57 -11.24 -1.78
C LEU A 11 -33.08 -9.85 -1.34
N ILE A 12 -32.54 -9.78 -0.12
CA ILE A 12 -31.82 -8.58 0.34
C ILE A 12 -30.52 -8.56 -0.46
N LEU A 13 -30.60 -7.78 -1.54
CA LEU A 13 -29.51 -7.13 -2.23
C LEU A 13 -28.79 -6.21 -1.22
N GLY A 14 -28.09 -6.81 -0.27
CA GLY A 14 -27.25 -6.12 0.72
C GLY A 14 -25.94 -5.78 0.04
N GLY A 15 -25.79 -4.51 -0.32
CA GLY A 15 -24.75 -3.96 -1.18
C GLY A 15 -23.40 -4.63 -1.09
N LEU A 16 -22.90 -5.06 -2.25
CA LEU A 16 -21.47 -5.05 -2.52
C LEU A 16 -20.95 -3.68 -2.08
N PRO A 17 -19.97 -3.57 -1.16
CA PRO A 17 -19.13 -2.40 -1.23
C PRO A 17 -18.49 -2.46 -2.62
N LEU A 18 -18.96 -1.60 -3.51
CA LEU A 18 -18.18 -1.07 -4.62
C LEU A 18 -17.01 -0.30 -3.98
N GLY A 19 -16.09 -1.04 -3.35
CA GLY A 19 -14.79 -0.59 -2.97
C GLY A 19 -13.99 -0.46 -4.25
N CYS A 20 -14.19 0.66 -4.95
CA CYS A 20 -13.22 1.17 -5.90
C CYS A 20 -12.00 1.64 -5.09
N GLY A 21 -11.24 0.67 -4.59
CA GLY A 21 -9.99 0.87 -3.86
C GLY A 21 -8.88 -0.05 -4.38
N GLY A 22 -9.17 -0.87 -5.39
CA GLY A 22 -8.18 -1.66 -6.12
C GLY A 22 -7.75 -0.95 -7.38
N ARG A 23 -7.34 0.33 -7.31
CA ARG A 23 -6.37 0.81 -8.29
C ARG A 23 -5.07 0.11 -7.94
N VAL A 24 -4.92 -1.12 -8.45
CA VAL A 24 -3.60 -1.69 -8.70
C VAL A 24 -3.03 -0.85 -9.85
N GLU A 25 -2.74 0.42 -9.57
CA GLU A 25 -1.63 1.05 -10.24
C GLU A 25 -0.46 0.18 -9.83
N MET A 26 -0.06 -0.75 -10.70
CA MET A 26 1.35 -1.06 -10.85
C MET A 26 1.97 0.28 -11.25
N ALA A 27 2.11 1.16 -10.25
CA ALA A 27 2.45 2.54 -10.44
C ALA A 27 3.83 2.47 -11.08
N LEU A 28 3.91 2.98 -12.30
CA LEU A 28 5.17 3.49 -12.78
C LEU A 28 5.60 4.45 -11.69
N VAL A 29 6.50 4.00 -10.82
CA VAL A 29 7.03 4.82 -9.75
C VAL A 29 7.67 5.98 -10.47
N ASP A 30 6.98 7.13 -10.47
CA ASP A 30 7.40 8.29 -11.22
C ASP A 30 8.73 8.76 -10.61
N PRO A 31 9.86 8.62 -11.33
CA PRO A 31 11.15 9.02 -10.78
C PRO A 31 11.17 10.51 -10.46
N ALA A 32 10.34 11.34 -11.11
CA ALA A 32 10.29 12.77 -10.90
C ALA A 32 9.41 13.20 -9.71
N LYS A 33 8.67 12.27 -9.07
CA LYS A 33 7.77 12.55 -7.93
C LYS A 33 8.45 13.33 -6.80
N TYR A 34 9.75 13.10 -6.61
CA TYR A 34 10.53 13.69 -5.54
C TYR A 34 11.59 14.71 -6.01
N ASP A 35 11.67 15.02 -7.30
CA ASP A 35 12.72 15.89 -7.87
C ASP A 35 12.70 17.32 -7.31
N PHE A 36 11.52 17.85 -7.00
CA PHE A 36 11.36 19.20 -6.43
C PHE A 36 11.35 19.21 -4.90
N HIS A 37 11.51 18.07 -4.24
CA HIS A 37 11.57 18.02 -2.78
C HIS A 37 12.95 18.51 -2.28
N THR A 38 12.93 19.24 -1.16
CA THR A 38 14.15 19.59 -0.42
C THR A 38 14.58 18.42 0.47
N CYS A 39 15.85 18.36 0.89
CA CYS A 39 16.35 17.33 1.80
C CYS A 39 15.46 17.07 3.04
N PRO A 40 14.96 18.09 3.79
CA PRO A 40 14.04 17.83 4.91
C PRO A 40 12.65 17.33 4.49
N GLN A 41 12.24 17.58 3.24
CA GLN A 41 11.01 16.98 2.70
C GLN A 41 11.24 15.52 2.29
N LEU A 42 12.39 15.19 1.72
CA LEU A 42 12.78 13.81 1.41
C LEU A 42 12.93 12.96 2.67
N GLU A 43 13.51 13.51 3.74
CA GLU A 43 13.62 12.81 5.02
C GLU A 43 12.23 12.49 5.61
N ARG A 44 11.32 13.47 5.56
CA ARG A 44 9.93 13.27 5.98
C ARG A 44 9.22 12.23 5.10
N ALA A 45 9.41 12.29 3.79
CA ALA A 45 8.87 11.31 2.86
C ALA A 45 9.36 9.88 3.18
N MET A 46 10.66 9.70 3.42
CA MET A 46 11.20 8.41 3.86
C MET A 46 10.55 7.90 5.13
N LYS A 47 10.40 8.75 6.15
CA LYS A 47 9.78 8.35 7.42
C LYS A 47 8.33 7.90 7.20
N THR A 48 7.54 8.64 6.43
CA THR A 48 6.15 8.28 6.11
C THR A 48 6.07 6.96 5.33
N LEU A 49 6.95 6.76 4.35
CA LEU A 49 7.01 5.51 3.59
C LEU A 49 7.39 4.33 4.50
N ALA A 50 8.34 4.53 5.42
CA ALA A 50 8.77 3.49 6.36
C ALA A 50 7.63 3.07 7.30
N GLU A 51 6.86 4.02 7.80
CA GLU A 51 5.65 3.74 8.59
C GLU A 51 4.62 2.95 7.79
N ARG A 52 4.38 3.31 6.53
CA ARG A 52 3.46 2.55 5.66
C ARG A 52 3.93 1.13 5.39
N ALA A 53 5.21 0.92 5.14
CA ALA A 53 5.77 -0.42 4.97
C ALA A 53 5.55 -1.30 6.22
N ARG A 54 5.71 -0.71 7.42
CA ARG A 54 5.45 -1.40 8.70
C ARG A 54 3.98 -1.73 8.90
N GLU A 55 3.08 -0.80 8.57
CA GLU A 55 1.64 -1.01 8.69
C GLU A 55 1.13 -2.10 7.74
N LEU A 56 1.54 -2.05 6.47
CA LEU A 56 1.20 -3.09 5.49
C LEU A 56 1.71 -4.46 5.94
N THR A 57 2.91 -4.51 6.50
CA THR A 57 3.46 -5.74 7.11
C THR A 57 2.62 -6.23 8.28
N ALA A 58 2.17 -5.33 9.16
CA ALA A 58 1.30 -5.67 10.28
C ALA A 58 -0.06 -6.20 9.81
N LEU A 59 -0.64 -5.61 8.76
CA LEU A 59 -1.89 -6.08 8.15
C LEU A 59 -1.72 -7.47 7.52
N GLN A 60 -0.59 -7.73 6.86
CA GLN A 60 -0.29 -9.05 6.30
C GLN A 60 -0.17 -10.13 7.38
N ARG A 61 0.40 -9.80 8.54
CA ARG A 61 0.47 -10.71 9.68
C ARG A 61 -0.90 -10.97 10.32
N LYS A 62 -1.82 -10.01 10.24
CA LYS A 62 -3.19 -10.12 10.79
C LYS A 62 -4.17 -10.82 9.85
N ALA A 63 -3.88 -10.89 8.57
CA ALA A 63 -4.77 -11.52 7.59
C ALA A 63 -4.90 -13.03 7.85
N ALA A 64 -6.14 -13.53 7.88
CA ALA A 64 -6.45 -14.95 8.01
C ALA A 64 -6.10 -15.69 6.71
N GLY A 65 -4.82 -16.05 6.55
CA GLY A 65 -4.29 -16.84 5.44
C GLY A 65 -3.24 -16.10 4.62
N ALA A 66 -2.07 -16.72 4.46
CA ALA A 66 -0.90 -16.15 3.79
C ALA A 66 -1.17 -15.78 2.31
N VAL A 67 -2.04 -16.51 1.63
CA VAL A 67 -2.40 -16.24 0.22
C VAL A 67 -3.21 -14.95 0.10
N ILE A 68 -4.22 -14.76 0.95
CA ILE A 68 -5.04 -13.53 0.97
C ILE A 68 -4.19 -12.34 1.40
N ALA A 69 -3.34 -12.50 2.41
CA ALA A 69 -2.39 -11.48 2.85
C ALA A 69 -1.46 -11.01 1.73
N THR A 70 -1.00 -11.95 0.92
CA THR A 70 -0.07 -11.68 -0.19
C THR A 70 -0.78 -10.93 -1.31
N ILE A 71 -1.94 -11.40 -1.75
CA ILE A 71 -2.68 -10.77 -2.85
C ILE A 71 -3.15 -9.35 -2.46
N ALA A 72 -3.62 -9.17 -1.22
CA ALA A 72 -4.18 -7.90 -0.78
C ALA A 72 -3.14 -6.80 -0.60
N TYR A 73 -2.00 -7.10 0.03
CA TYR A 73 -1.10 -6.05 0.54
C TYR A 73 0.32 -6.09 -0.04
N LYS A 74 0.73 -7.19 -0.70
CA LYS A 74 2.06 -7.24 -1.33
C LYS A 74 2.26 -6.20 -2.43
N PRO A 75 1.27 -5.90 -3.30
CA PRO A 75 1.40 -4.84 -4.29
C PRO A 75 1.71 -3.48 -3.66
N ASP A 76 0.92 -3.07 -2.66
CA ASP A 76 1.10 -1.79 -1.97
C ASP A 76 2.45 -1.69 -1.26
N TYR A 77 2.89 -2.81 -0.67
CA TYR A 77 4.20 -2.86 -0.02
C TYR A 77 5.32 -2.67 -1.03
N LEU A 78 5.27 -3.34 -2.18
CA LEU A 78 6.28 -3.18 -3.24
C LEU A 78 6.28 -1.77 -3.83
N ALA A 79 5.10 -1.16 -4.02
CA ALA A 79 4.99 0.24 -4.44
C ALA A 79 5.67 1.18 -3.43
N THR A 80 5.45 0.94 -2.12
CA THR A 80 6.08 1.71 -1.05
C THR A 80 7.61 1.59 -1.07
N ILE A 81 8.15 0.38 -1.29
CA ILE A 81 9.60 0.17 -1.43
C ILE A 81 10.14 0.87 -2.69
N GLY A 82 9.37 0.85 -3.79
CA GLY A 82 9.71 1.59 -5.01
C GLY A 82 9.82 3.09 -4.77
N ASP A 83 8.84 3.69 -4.10
CA ASP A 83 8.88 5.10 -3.70
C ASP A 83 10.12 5.41 -2.84
N MET A 84 10.46 4.55 -1.88
CA MET A 84 11.67 4.73 -1.07
C MET A 84 12.93 4.76 -1.92
N ARG A 85 13.05 3.88 -2.93
CA ARG A 85 14.22 3.88 -3.83
C ARG A 85 14.35 5.19 -4.61
N VAL A 86 13.24 5.79 -5.02
CA VAL A 86 13.27 7.10 -5.66
C VAL A 86 13.67 8.20 -4.68
N VAL A 87 13.16 8.20 -3.45
CA VAL A 87 13.57 9.16 -2.43
C VAL A 87 15.06 9.04 -2.11
N GLU A 88 15.59 7.82 -1.99
CA GLU A 88 17.01 7.53 -1.76
C GLU A 88 17.87 8.06 -2.91
N THR A 89 17.44 7.82 -4.16
CA THR A 89 18.13 8.32 -5.36
C THR A 89 18.12 9.84 -5.41
N ALA A 90 16.96 10.47 -5.21
CA ALA A 90 16.82 11.93 -5.19
C ALA A 90 17.65 12.58 -4.06
N ALA A 91 17.72 11.94 -2.89
CA ALA A 91 18.54 12.39 -1.78
C ALA A 91 20.04 12.30 -2.07
N ARG A 92 20.47 11.20 -2.72
CA ARG A 92 21.85 11.03 -3.18
C ARG A 92 22.22 12.07 -4.23
N ASP A 93 21.35 12.32 -5.20
CA ASP A 93 21.58 13.28 -6.29
C ASP A 93 21.65 14.71 -5.76
N LYS A 94 20.90 15.02 -4.70
CA LYS A 94 20.94 16.31 -3.98
C LYS A 94 22.01 16.37 -2.88
N GLN A 95 22.77 15.31 -2.67
CA GLN A 95 23.82 15.22 -1.65
C GLN A 95 23.33 15.59 -0.24
N CYS A 96 22.16 15.08 0.15
CA CYS A 96 21.57 15.39 1.44
C CYS A 96 22.42 14.88 2.62
N ASP A 97 22.49 15.69 3.69
CA ASP A 97 23.14 15.38 4.95
C ASP A 97 22.13 15.54 6.11
N PRO A 98 21.88 14.51 6.94
CA PRO A 98 22.47 13.17 6.88
C PRO A 98 21.99 12.36 5.65
N PRO A 99 22.73 11.29 5.26
CA PRO A 99 22.32 10.40 4.18
C PRO A 99 20.95 9.79 4.44
N ILE A 100 20.07 9.86 3.46
CA ILE A 100 18.72 9.27 3.51
C ILE A 100 18.79 7.91 2.82
N ALA A 101 18.65 6.84 3.59
CA ALA A 101 18.70 5.46 3.11
C ALA A 101 17.44 4.69 3.49
N ILE A 102 17.16 3.61 2.76
CA ILE A 102 16.04 2.72 3.09
C ILE A 102 16.30 2.02 4.42
N PRO A 103 15.35 2.05 5.38
CA PRO A 103 15.51 1.35 6.65
C PRO A 103 15.62 -0.16 6.46
N ALA A 104 16.60 -0.79 7.11
CA ALA A 104 16.86 -2.23 6.97
C ALA A 104 15.64 -3.09 7.36
N ASP A 105 14.87 -2.67 8.36
CA ASP A 105 13.66 -3.37 8.82
C ASP A 105 12.56 -3.49 7.75
N THR A 106 12.65 -2.69 6.68
CA THR A 106 11.71 -2.71 5.56
C THR A 106 12.17 -3.60 4.40
N LEU A 107 13.38 -4.16 4.40
CA LEU A 107 13.93 -4.99 3.31
C LEU A 107 13.93 -6.50 3.60
N GLU A 108 13.71 -6.92 4.85
CA GLU A 108 13.90 -8.31 5.29
C GLU A 108 12.71 -9.25 5.03
N ARG A 109 12.12 -9.28 3.82
CA ARG A 109 11.03 -10.22 3.53
C ARG A 109 10.99 -10.87 2.15
#